data_AF-A0A3D4ACM4-F1
#
_entry.id   AF-A0A3D4ACM4-F1
#
_cell.length_a   1.000
_cell.length_b   1.000
_cell.length_c   1.000
_cell.angle_alpha   90.00
_cell.angle_beta   90.00
_cell.angle_gamma   90.00
#
_symmetry.space_group_name_H-M   'P 1'
#
loop_
_entity.id
_entity.type
_entity.pdbx_description
1 polymer ?
#
loop_
_entity_poly.entity_id
_entity_poly.type
_entity_poly.pdbx_seq_one_letter_code
_entity_poly.pdbx_strand_id
1 'polypeptide(L)'
;YKRQHSAGQIAQRLMHGLKTLATRSAKATGYYKFVLLFALTAAVLAARQRQLFQRLIAEKLFAAIFCFLFVLSYVLLYAWYDAIVSDSRFILSLFLPFVFAASTLVLGLGKDRTFAIAGRRISFIELFAASLICLALTDVTYNALRICRLMT
;
A
#
# COMPACT_ATOMS: atom_id res chain seq x y z
N TYR A 1 15.59 26.30 -11.75
CA TYR A 1 14.45 25.50 -12.26
C TYR A 1 13.23 26.34 -12.62
N LYS A 2 12.57 27.04 -11.67
CA LYS A 2 11.40 27.92 -11.97
C LYS A 2 11.66 29.04 -13.01
N ARG A 3 12.91 29.43 -13.23
CA ARG A 3 13.31 30.41 -14.28
C ARG A 3 13.48 29.81 -15.68
N GLN A 4 13.53 28.49 -15.82
CA GLN A 4 13.82 27.81 -17.11
C GLN A 4 12.68 26.91 -17.58
N HIS A 5 11.72 26.60 -16.70
CA HIS A 5 10.60 25.73 -17.03
C HIS A 5 9.28 26.41 -16.70
N SER A 6 8.36 26.40 -17.66
CA SER A 6 7.00 26.89 -17.42
C SER A 6 6.28 25.97 -16.42
N ALA A 7 5.29 26.52 -15.70
CA ALA A 7 4.46 25.74 -14.79
C ALA A 7 3.80 24.53 -15.51
N GLY A 8 3.48 24.67 -16.79
CA GLY A 8 2.97 23.57 -17.63
C GLY A 8 3.98 22.45 -17.85
N GLN A 9 5.25 22.78 -18.10
CA GLN A 9 6.31 21.76 -18.26
C GLN A 9 6.59 21.01 -16.96
N ILE A 10 6.47 21.69 -15.81
CA ILE A 10 6.57 21.07 -14.48
C ILE A 10 5.40 20.09 -14.25
N ALA A 11 4.17 20.51 -14.54
CA ALA A 11 2.98 19.68 -14.37
C ALA A 11 3.01 18.46 -15.30
N GLN A 12 3.43 18.63 -16.55
CA GLN A 12 3.52 17.54 -17.53
C GLN A 12 4.57 16.49 -17.11
N ARG A 13 5.70 16.93 -16.56
CA ARG A 13 6.73 16.02 -16.03
C ARG A 13 6.23 15.21 -14.83
N LEU A 14 5.54 15.86 -13.89
CA LEU A 14 4.89 15.18 -12.75
C LEU A 14 3.86 14.15 -13.21
N MET A 15 3.00 14.51 -14.16
CA MET A 15 1.94 13.64 -14.65
C MET A 15 2.52 12.43 -15.41
N HIS A 16 3.59 12.64 -16.18
CA HIS A 16 4.32 11.55 -16.82
C HIS A 16 4.93 10.60 -15.78
N GLY A 17 5.65 11.13 -14.78
CA GLY A 17 6.26 10.32 -13.71
C GLY A 17 5.23 9.54 -12.89
N LEU A 18 4.06 10.11 -12.60
CA LEU A 18 2.95 9.39 -11.95
C LEU A 18 2.42 8.23 -12.80
N LYS A 19 2.27 8.44 -14.12
CA LYS A 19 1.83 7.39 -15.04
C LYS A 19 2.87 6.27 -15.16
N THR A 20 4.15 6.61 -15.23
CA THR A 20 5.24 5.63 -15.21
C THR A 20 5.24 4.84 -13.91
N LEU A 21 5.07 5.51 -12.75
CA LEU A 21 4.99 4.86 -11.44
C LEU A 21 3.89 3.80 -11.42
N ALA A 22 2.68 4.16 -11.84
CA ALA A 22 1.52 3.26 -11.82
C ALA A 22 1.71 2.05 -12.74
N THR A 23 2.33 2.24 -13.90
CA THR A 23 2.48 1.20 -14.93
C THR A 23 3.70 0.31 -14.74
N ARG A 24 4.84 0.86 -14.29
CA ARG A 24 6.06 0.08 -13.99
C ARG A 24 5.96 -0.64 -12.65
N SER A 25 5.43 -0.02 -11.60
CA SER A 25 5.31 -0.66 -10.28
C SER A 25 4.35 -1.85 -10.32
N ALA A 26 3.28 -1.78 -11.11
CA ALA A 26 2.35 -2.90 -11.28
C ALA A 26 3.01 -4.14 -11.92
N LYS A 27 4.07 -3.95 -12.74
CA LYS A 27 4.80 -5.04 -13.40
C LYS A 27 6.02 -5.54 -12.62
N ALA A 28 6.62 -4.70 -11.77
CA ALA A 28 7.96 -4.95 -11.21
C ALA A 28 7.99 -5.52 -9.79
N THR A 29 6.91 -5.42 -8.99
CA THR A 29 6.97 -5.78 -7.56
C THR A 29 5.78 -6.63 -7.12
N GLY A 30 6.03 -7.88 -6.70
CA GLY A 30 5.00 -8.77 -6.11
C GLY A 30 4.26 -8.16 -4.90
N TYR A 31 4.86 -7.13 -4.29
CA TYR A 31 4.33 -6.37 -3.16
C TYR A 31 3.00 -5.65 -3.42
N TYR A 32 2.64 -5.36 -4.69
CA TYR A 32 1.41 -4.63 -5.01
C TYR A 32 0.15 -5.35 -4.48
N LYS A 33 0.17 -6.69 -4.43
CA LYS A 33 -0.95 -7.51 -3.99
C LYS A 33 -1.28 -7.27 -2.52
N PHE A 34 -0.25 -7.14 -1.68
CA PHE A 34 -0.42 -6.81 -0.26
C PHE A 34 -0.92 -5.39 -0.08
N VAL A 35 -0.37 -4.44 -0.83
CA VAL A 35 -0.83 -3.05 -0.81
C VAL A 35 -2.32 -2.99 -1.15
N LEU A 36 -2.73 -3.69 -2.20
CA LEU A 36 -4.11 -3.74 -2.67
C LEU A 36 -5.05 -4.40 -1.64
N LEU A 37 -4.65 -5.52 -1.05
CA LEU A 37 -5.42 -6.19 0.00
C LEU A 37 -5.64 -5.26 1.21
N PHE A 38 -4.57 -4.63 1.71
CA PHE A 38 -4.65 -3.70 2.83
C PHE A 38 -5.49 -2.46 2.48
N ALA A 39 -5.27 -1.85 1.32
CA ALA A 39 -5.99 -0.66 0.87
C ALA A 39 -7.50 -0.92 0.74
N LEU A 40 -7.88 -1.99 0.05
CA LEU A 40 -9.29 -2.34 -0.15
C LEU A 40 -9.98 -2.69 1.17
N THR A 41 -9.32 -3.47 2.02
CA THR A 41 -9.86 -3.85 3.33
C THR A 41 -10.06 -2.61 4.21
N ALA A 42 -9.05 -1.75 4.31
CA ALA A 42 -9.15 -0.50 5.05
C ALA A 42 -10.25 0.40 4.49
N ALA A 43 -10.35 0.53 3.17
CA ALA A 43 -11.37 1.36 2.52
C ALA A 43 -12.79 0.85 2.78
N VAL A 44 -13.02 -0.47 2.66
CA VAL A 44 -14.33 -1.09 2.94
C VAL A 44 -14.71 -0.89 4.40
N LEU A 45 -13.79 -1.14 5.34
CA LEU A 45 -14.04 -0.95 6.76
C LEU A 45 -14.30 0.52 7.11
N ALA A 46 -13.52 1.45 6.56
CA ALA A 46 -13.67 2.88 6.79
C ALA A 46 -14.98 3.41 6.21
N ALA A 47 -15.38 2.93 5.02
CA ALA A 47 -16.65 3.29 4.39
C ALA A 47 -17.85 2.83 5.22
N ARG A 48 -17.77 1.64 5.83
CA ARG A 48 -18.81 1.08 6.71
C ARG A 48 -18.83 1.73 8.10
N GLN A 49 -17.71 2.24 8.58
CA GLN A 49 -17.53 2.70 9.95
C GLN A 49 -16.91 4.10 10.01
N ARG A 50 -17.50 5.06 9.27
CA ARG A 50 -16.94 6.42 9.12
C ARG A 50 -16.69 7.13 10.45
N GLN A 51 -17.60 7.01 11.42
CA GLN A 51 -17.45 7.64 12.73
C GLN A 51 -16.26 7.05 13.52
N LEU A 52 -16.12 5.72 13.53
CA LEU A 52 -15.00 5.06 14.20
C LEU A 52 -13.67 5.36 13.49
N PHE A 53 -13.68 5.39 12.16
CA PHE A 53 -12.54 5.81 11.35
C PHE A 53 -12.09 7.24 11.71
N GLN A 54 -13.02 8.21 11.77
CA GLN A 54 -12.70 9.58 12.15
C GLN A 54 -12.11 9.67 13.56
N ARG A 55 -12.63 8.89 14.52
CA ARG A 55 -12.06 8.81 15.88
C ARG A 55 -10.64 8.26 15.87
N LEU A 56 -10.39 7.15 15.17
CA LEU A 56 -9.05 6.55 15.06
C LEU A 56 -8.05 7.50 14.41
N ILE A 57 -8.46 8.27 13.39
CA ILE A 57 -7.61 9.29 12.78
C ILE A 57 -7.34 10.45 13.76
N ALA A 58 -8.35 10.89 14.52
CA ALA A 58 -8.18 11.95 15.51
C ALA A 58 -7.26 11.53 16.66
N GLU A 59 -7.39 10.30 17.15
CA GLU A 59 -6.52 9.73 18.20
C GLU A 59 -5.07 9.61 17.75
N LYS A 60 -4.84 9.33 16.46
CA LYS A 60 -3.51 9.13 15.88
C LYS A 60 -3.17 10.20 14.84
N LEU A 61 -3.59 11.44 15.08
CA LEU A 61 -3.49 12.53 14.11
C LEU A 61 -2.05 12.74 13.61
N PHE A 62 -1.08 12.78 14.52
CA PHE A 62 0.33 12.95 14.16
C PHE A 62 0.86 11.81 13.29
N ALA A 63 0.52 10.56 13.61
CA ALA A 63 0.92 9.41 12.81
C ALA A 63 0.25 9.43 11.43
N ALA A 64 -1.02 9.82 11.35
CA ALA A 64 -1.74 9.96 10.09
C ALA A 64 -1.14 11.07 9.21
N ILE A 65 -0.84 12.24 9.78
CA ILE A 65 -0.16 13.35 9.09
C ILE A 65 1.22 12.91 8.63
N PHE A 66 2.01 12.27 9.49
CA PHE A 66 3.32 11.74 9.13
C PHE A 66 3.23 10.77 7.96
N CYS A 67 2.35 9.76 8.01
CA CYS A 67 2.19 8.79 6.94
C CYS A 67 1.74 9.46 5.63
N PHE A 68 0.81 10.41 5.71
CA PHE A 68 0.34 11.16 4.55
C PHE A 68 1.46 12.00 3.92
N LEU A 69 2.17 12.80 4.72
CA LEU A 69 3.27 13.63 4.25
C LEU A 69 4.44 12.80 3.73
N PHE A 70 4.73 11.67 4.37
CA PHE A 70 5.78 10.75 3.94
C PHE A 70 5.46 10.15 2.58
N VAL A 71 4.25 9.58 2.41
CA VAL A 71 3.79 9.04 1.13
C VAL A 71 3.76 10.12 0.07
N LEU A 72 3.20 11.30 0.38
CA LEU A 72 3.12 12.42 -0.55
C LEU A 72 4.51 12.88 -1.00
N SER A 73 5.45 13.04 -0.08
CA SER A 73 6.82 13.44 -0.38
C SER A 73 7.49 12.43 -1.30
N TYR A 74 7.38 11.14 -0.99
CA TYR A 74 7.96 10.07 -1.82
C TYR A 74 7.31 9.99 -3.21
N VAL A 75 6.00 10.17 -3.32
CA VAL A 75 5.30 10.22 -4.61
C VAL A 75 5.75 11.42 -5.44
N LEU A 76 5.90 12.60 -4.82
CA LEU A 76 6.40 13.80 -5.48
C LEU A 76 7.85 13.64 -5.93
N LEU A 77 8.71 13.10 -5.07
CA LEU A 77 10.08 12.78 -5.44
C LEU A 77 10.12 11.80 -6.61
N TYR A 78 9.32 10.72 -6.57
CA TYR A 78 9.28 9.76 -7.66
C TYR A 78 8.83 10.40 -8.97
N ALA A 79 7.72 11.15 -8.93
CA ALA A 79 7.18 11.80 -10.12
C ALA A 79 8.16 12.83 -10.72
N TRP A 80 9.04 13.41 -9.90
CA TRP A 80 10.08 14.33 -10.33
C TRP A 80 11.33 13.63 -10.88
N TYR A 81 11.76 12.55 -10.20
CA TYR A 81 13.00 11.81 -10.44
C TYR A 81 12.81 10.49 -11.21
N ASP A 82 11.63 10.27 -11.82
CA ASP A 82 11.28 9.07 -12.63
C ASP A 82 12.37 8.66 -13.63
N ALA A 83 13.11 9.63 -14.18
CA ALA A 83 14.20 9.41 -15.12
C ALA A 83 15.51 8.89 -14.49
N ILE A 84 15.70 9.06 -13.18
CA ILE A 84 16.97 8.79 -12.47
C ILE A 84 16.82 7.60 -11.51
N VAL A 85 15.61 7.34 -11.01
CA VAL A 85 15.37 6.35 -9.95
C VAL A 85 14.40 5.29 -10.47
N SER A 86 14.93 4.27 -11.14
CA SER A 86 14.18 3.08 -11.56
C SER A 86 14.25 1.94 -10.54
N ASP A 87 14.81 2.18 -9.35
CA ASP A 87 15.18 1.12 -8.41
C ASP A 87 14.02 0.77 -7.46
N SER A 88 13.81 -0.53 -7.23
CA SER A 88 12.72 -1.08 -6.40
C SER A 88 12.81 -0.68 -4.92
N ARG A 89 13.96 -0.16 -4.50
CA ARG A 89 14.23 0.31 -3.13
C ARG A 89 13.24 1.37 -2.67
N PHE A 90 12.87 2.31 -3.56
CA PHE A 90 11.93 3.39 -3.23
C PHE A 90 10.51 2.89 -2.98
N ILE A 91 10.06 1.90 -3.76
CA ILE A 91 8.76 1.25 -3.54
C ILE A 91 8.77 0.53 -2.20
N LEU A 92 9.89 -0.12 -1.84
CA LEU A 92 10.05 -0.80 -0.55
C LEU A 92 10.01 0.20 0.63
N SER A 93 10.62 1.38 0.47
CA SER A 93 10.58 2.45 1.47
C SER A 93 9.17 3.00 1.71
N LEU A 94 8.32 3.00 0.69
CA LEU A 94 6.89 3.35 0.80
C LEU A 94 6.04 2.21 1.37
N PHE A 95 6.45 0.97 1.14
CA PHE A 95 5.70 -0.21 1.52
C PHE A 95 5.54 -0.32 3.05
N LEU A 96 6.62 -0.15 3.82
CA LEU A 96 6.57 -0.33 5.27
C LEU A 96 5.65 0.69 5.96
N PRO A 97 5.77 2.01 5.70
CA PRO A 97 4.87 3.02 6.27
C PRO A 97 3.42 2.80 5.84
N PHE A 98 3.19 2.37 4.60
CA PHE A 98 1.87 2.03 4.12
C PHE A 98 1.27 0.85 4.89
N VAL A 99 2.00 -0.26 5.02
CA VAL A 99 1.53 -1.46 5.75
C VAL A 99 1.29 -1.12 7.20
N PHE A 100 2.16 -0.34 7.83
CA PHE A 100 1.97 0.13 9.21
C PHE A 100 0.68 0.94 9.38
N ALA A 101 0.46 1.95 8.52
CA ALA A 101 -0.74 2.77 8.58
C ALA A 101 -2.01 1.96 8.30
N ALA A 102 -2.00 1.15 7.26
CA ALA A 102 -3.15 0.36 6.84
C ALA A 102 -3.49 -0.75 7.86
N SER A 103 -2.48 -1.46 8.40
CA SER A 103 -2.69 -2.46 9.46
C SER A 103 -3.28 -1.84 10.72
N THR A 104 -2.81 -0.67 11.13
CA THR A 104 -3.38 0.05 12.27
C THR A 104 -4.87 0.34 12.05
N LEU A 105 -5.24 0.79 10.85
CA LEU A 105 -6.64 1.04 10.50
C LEU A 105 -7.47 -0.25 10.43
N VAL A 106 -6.97 -1.29 9.77
CA VAL A 106 -7.67 -2.57 9.64
C VAL A 106 -7.89 -3.23 10.99
N LEU A 107 -6.88 -3.23 11.86
CA LEU A 107 -7.00 -3.76 13.22
C LEU A 107 -7.97 -2.90 14.05
N GLY A 108 -7.82 -1.58 14.03
CA GLY A 108 -8.71 -0.68 14.79
C GLY A 108 -10.18 -0.76 14.39
N LEU A 109 -10.46 -0.96 13.10
CA LEU A 109 -11.83 -1.06 12.58
C LEU A 109 -12.39 -2.48 12.60
N GLY A 110 -11.52 -3.49 12.64
CA GLY A 110 -11.88 -4.89 12.46
C GLY A 110 -11.82 -5.74 13.72
N LYS A 111 -11.18 -5.29 14.80
CA LYS A 111 -10.88 -6.11 15.99
C LYS A 111 -12.11 -6.76 16.63
N ASP A 112 -13.22 -6.02 16.70
CA ASP A 112 -14.43 -6.50 17.38
C ASP A 112 -15.41 -7.21 16.42
N ARG A 113 -15.00 -7.43 15.17
CA ARG A 113 -15.86 -8.06 14.17
C ARG A 113 -15.71 -9.57 14.21
N THR A 114 -16.84 -10.25 14.37
CA THR A 114 -16.95 -11.70 14.24
C THR A 114 -17.97 -12.03 13.16
N PHE A 115 -17.71 -13.11 12.43
CA PHE A 115 -18.60 -13.67 11.42
C PHE A 115 -19.00 -15.07 11.85
N ALA A 116 -20.29 -15.39 11.75
CA ALA A 116 -20.77 -16.76 11.92
C ALA A 116 -20.67 -17.48 10.56
N ILE A 117 -19.71 -18.38 10.41
CA ILE A 117 -19.55 -19.22 9.22
C ILE A 117 -19.68 -20.68 9.65
N ALA A 118 -20.62 -21.41 9.04
CA ALA A 118 -20.86 -22.83 9.31
C ALA A 118 -21.00 -23.17 10.81
N GLY A 119 -21.72 -22.34 11.58
CA GLY A 119 -21.95 -22.52 13.01
C GLY A 119 -20.76 -22.13 13.92
N ARG A 120 -19.62 -21.74 13.35
CA ARG A 120 -18.45 -21.24 14.10
C ARG A 120 -18.39 -19.71 14.03
N ARG A 121 -18.06 -19.08 15.15
CA ARG A 121 -17.72 -17.64 15.20
C ARG A 121 -16.25 -17.49 14.85
N ILE A 122 -15.96 -16.87 13.72
CA ILE A 122 -14.61 -16.61 13.25
C ILE A 122 -14.35 -15.11 13.38
N SER A 123 -13.19 -14.73 13.93
CA SER A 123 -12.81 -13.33 14.01
C SER A 123 -12.44 -12.79 12.63
N PHE A 124 -12.83 -11.56 12.33
CA PHE A 124 -12.37 -10.86 11.13
C PHE A 124 -10.84 -10.84 11.04
N ILE A 125 -10.17 -10.68 12.18
CA ILE A 125 -8.71 -10.60 12.25
C ILE A 125 -8.08 -11.93 11.85
N GLU A 126 -8.69 -13.06 12.23
CA GLU A 126 -8.24 -14.39 11.81
C GLU A 126 -8.41 -14.59 10.31
N LEU A 127 -9.56 -14.20 9.75
CA LEU A 127 -9.80 -14.27 8.30
C LEU A 127 -8.81 -13.39 7.52
N PHE A 128 -8.56 -12.18 8.00
CA PHE A 128 -7.62 -11.27 7.39
C PHE A 128 -6.19 -11.80 7.47
N ALA A 129 -5.76 -12.32 8.62
CA ALA A 129 -4.46 -12.95 8.78
C ALA A 129 -4.30 -14.19 7.87
N ALA A 130 -5.33 -15.05 7.79
CA ALA A 130 -5.33 -16.20 6.88
C ALA A 130 -5.16 -15.77 5.42
N SER A 131 -5.85 -14.70 5.00
CA SER A 131 -5.70 -14.16 3.64
C SER A 131 -4.28 -13.65 3.34
N LEU A 132 -3.63 -13.01 4.32
CA LEU A 132 -2.23 -12.57 4.22
C LEU A 132 -1.28 -13.76 4.13
N ILE A 133 -1.48 -14.79 4.95
CA ILE A 133 -0.70 -16.02 4.93
C ILE A 133 -0.82 -16.70 3.57
N CYS A 134 -2.03 -16.85 3.04
CA CYS A 134 -2.25 -17.45 1.71
C CYS A 134 -1.53 -16.67 0.60
N LEU A 135 -1.62 -15.34 0.62
CA LEU A 135 -0.90 -14.49 -0.35
C LEU A 135 0.61 -14.63 -0.21
N ALA A 136 1.13 -14.63 1.01
CA ALA A 136 2.56 -14.76 1.28
C ALA A 136 3.09 -16.13 0.83
N LEU A 137 2.40 -17.22 1.15
CA LEU A 137 2.77 -18.56 0.71
C LEU A 137 2.77 -18.66 -0.82
N THR A 138 1.74 -18.12 -1.48
CA THR A 138 1.67 -18.10 -2.96
C THR A 138 2.87 -17.36 -3.56
N ASP A 139 3.24 -16.21 -2.99
CA ASP A 139 4.37 -15.42 -3.47
C ASP A 139 5.72 -16.12 -3.23
N VAL A 140 5.91 -16.73 -2.05
CA VAL A 140 7.11 -17.51 -1.72
C VAL A 140 7.24 -18.70 -2.67
N THR A 141 6.19 -19.48 -2.89
CA THR A 141 6.23 -20.64 -3.78
C THR A 141 6.50 -20.23 -5.23
N TYR A 142 5.85 -19.16 -5.71
CA TYR A 142 6.09 -18.64 -7.06
C TYR A 142 7.54 -18.19 -7.27
N ASN A 143 8.08 -17.42 -6.33
CA ASN A 143 9.46 -16.93 -6.41
C ASN A 143 10.48 -18.08 -6.27
N ALA A 144 10.23 -19.04 -5.38
CA ALA A 144 11.08 -20.23 -5.23
C ALA A 144 11.14 -21.04 -6.53
N LEU A 145 9.99 -21.33 -7.14
CA LEU A 145 9.92 -22.04 -8.43
C LEU A 145 10.63 -21.28 -9.55
N ARG A 146 10.49 -19.95 -9.58
CA ARG A 146 11.18 -19.09 -10.57
C ARG A 146 12.69 -19.15 -10.41
N ILE A 147 13.20 -19.12 -9.18
CA ILE A 147 14.65 -19.22 -8.91
C ILE A 147 15.17 -20.60 -9.30
N CYS A 148 14.47 -21.68 -8.93
CA CYS A 148 14.85 -23.03 -9.31
C CYS A 148 14.96 -23.19 -10.84
N ARG A 149 13.99 -22.65 -11.61
CA ARG A 149 14.02 -22.68 -13.09
C ARG A 149 15.14 -21.86 -13.73
N LEU A 150 15.71 -20.88 -13.02
CA LEU A 150 16.85 -20.09 -13.52
C LEU A 150 18.20 -20.76 -13.23
N MET A 151 18.22 -21.75 -12.33
CA MET A 151 19.42 -22.51 -11.95
C MET A 151 19.56 -23.84 -12.72
N THR A 152 18.49 -24.32 -13.35
CA THR A 152 18.46 -25.47 -14.26
C THR A 152 18.56 -25.04 -15.70
#